data_AF-A0A832YZK0-F1
#
_entry.id   AF-A0A832YZK0-F1
#
_cell.length_a   1.000
_cell.length_b   1.000
_cell.length_c   1.000
_cell.angle_alpha   90.00
_cell.angle_beta   90.00
_cell.angle_gamma   90.00
#
_symmetry.space_group_name_H-M   'P 1'
#
loop_
_entity.id
_entity.type
_entity.pdbx_description
1 polymer ?
#
loop_
_entity_poly.entity_id
_entity_poly.type
_entity_poly.pdbx_seq_one_letter_code
_entity_poly.pdbx_strand_id
1 'polypeptide(L)'
;MQKLPIARSLDEIKIGPKRLTKYERARVIAARALQLAMGAPPLIDVSKLGVYDPVLIAEKELSLGILPILIKREKPNGEFQLIPLKILVEAEMKQKKRTEELIKRLFKGIH
;
A
#
# COMPACT_ATOMS: atom_id res chain seq x y z
N MET A 1 -11.44 26.78 9.52
CA MET A 1 -10.60 25.56 9.48
C MET A 1 -10.07 25.38 8.06
N GLN A 2 -8.75 25.40 7.83
CA GLN A 2 -8.19 25.02 6.53
C GLN A 2 -8.41 23.52 6.30
N LYS A 3 -8.93 23.14 5.13
CA LYS A 3 -9.06 21.73 4.74
C LYS A 3 -7.65 21.16 4.52
N LEU A 4 -7.32 20.05 5.18
CA LEU A 4 -6.08 19.32 4.92
C LEU A 4 -6.02 18.88 3.44
N PRO A 5 -4.85 18.95 2.77
CA PRO A 5 -4.70 18.57 1.38
C PRO A 5 -4.70 17.03 1.22
N ILE A 6 -5.86 16.41 1.40
CA ILE A 6 -6.06 14.96 1.30
C ILE A 6 -6.51 14.61 -0.12
N ALA A 7 -5.81 13.68 -0.77
CA ALA A 7 -6.25 13.08 -2.03
C ALA A 7 -7.42 12.10 -1.78
N ARG A 8 -8.53 12.26 -2.51
CA ARG A 8 -9.67 11.31 -2.46
C ARG A 8 -9.65 10.27 -3.58
N SER A 9 -8.87 10.52 -4.62
CA SER A 9 -8.75 9.65 -5.80
C SER A 9 -7.32 9.64 -6.34
N LEU A 10 -7.01 8.70 -7.24
CA LEU A 10 -5.68 8.65 -7.90
C LEU A 10 -5.40 9.90 -8.73
N ASP A 11 -6.44 10.51 -9.30
CA ASP A 11 -6.31 11.68 -10.16
C ASP A 11 -6.08 12.98 -9.39
N GLU A 12 -6.46 13.00 -8.11
CA GLU A 12 -6.16 14.09 -7.20
C GLU A 12 -4.71 14.08 -6.67
N ILE A 13 -3.94 12.99 -6.89
CA ILE A 13 -2.53 12.93 -6.48
C ILE A 13 -1.71 13.86 -7.36
N LYS A 14 -1.21 14.94 -6.75
CA LYS A 14 -0.38 15.97 -7.39
C LYS A 14 1.11 15.81 -7.04
N ILE A 15 1.42 15.27 -5.86
CA ILE A 15 2.79 15.15 -5.37
C ILE A 15 3.24 13.69 -5.47
N GLY A 16 4.29 13.44 -6.25
CA GLY A 16 4.90 12.13 -6.44
C GLY A 16 4.10 11.20 -7.35
N PRO A 17 4.55 9.95 -7.53
CA PRO A 17 3.96 9.02 -8.49
C PRO A 17 2.62 8.43 -8.00
N LYS A 18 1.68 8.14 -8.89
CA LYS A 18 0.37 7.50 -8.58
C LYS A 18 0.48 6.00 -8.20
N ARG A 19 1.50 5.63 -7.44
CA ARG A 19 1.80 4.28 -6.92
C ARG A 19 2.54 4.38 -5.60
N LEU A 20 2.49 3.32 -4.81
CA LEU A 20 3.33 3.19 -3.61
C LEU A 20 4.78 2.97 -4.05
N THR A 21 5.70 3.80 -3.54
CA THR A 21 7.13 3.62 -3.82
C THR A 21 7.70 2.49 -2.96
N LYS A 22 8.85 1.92 -3.36
CA LYS A 22 9.53 0.88 -2.58
C LYS A 22 9.91 1.36 -1.17
N TYR A 23 10.24 2.64 -1.03
CA TYR A 23 10.62 3.25 0.24
C TYR A 23 9.40 3.41 1.17
N GLU A 24 8.29 3.93 0.64
CA GLU A 24 7.03 4.04 1.40
C GLU A 24 6.53 2.65 1.82
N ARG A 25 6.56 1.68 0.91
CA ARG A 25 6.19 0.28 1.20
C ARG A 25 7.03 -0.29 2.33
N ALA A 26 8.36 -0.21 2.24
CA ALA A 26 9.26 -0.71 3.27
C ALA A 26 9.01 -0.01 4.62
N ARG A 27 8.78 1.30 4.63
CA ARG A 27 8.51 2.07 5.85
C ARG A 27 7.19 1.65 6.52
N VAL A 28 6.14 1.44 5.74
CA VAL A 28 4.83 1.00 6.25
C VAL A 28 4.94 -0.40 6.85
N ILE A 29 5.59 -1.34 6.14
CA ILE A 29 5.80 -2.71 6.64
C ILE A 29 6.60 -2.67 7.94
N ALA A 30 7.73 -1.96 7.97
CA ALA A 30 8.57 -1.87 9.16
C ALA A 30 7.83 -1.28 10.37
N ALA A 31 7.09 -0.18 10.17
CA ALA A 31 6.31 0.44 11.23
C ALA A 31 5.21 -0.50 11.74
N ARG A 32 4.52 -1.21 10.85
CA ARG A 32 3.45 -2.12 11.22
C ARG A 32 3.97 -3.39 11.90
N ALA A 33 5.07 -3.96 11.40
CA ALA A 33 5.74 -5.10 12.03
C ALA A 33 6.19 -4.75 13.45
N LEU A 34 6.71 -3.53 13.67
CA LEU A 34 7.06 -3.05 15.01
C LEU A 34 5.83 -2.99 15.93
N GLN A 35 4.71 -2.45 15.47
CA GLN A 35 3.47 -2.44 16.24
C GLN A 35 3.04 -3.85 16.66
N LEU A 36 3.06 -4.80 15.71
CA LEU A 36 2.71 -6.20 15.95
C LEU A 36 3.68 -6.87 16.95
N ALA A 37 4.98 -6.58 16.86
CA ALA A 37 5.99 -7.06 17.81
C ALA A 37 5.78 -6.48 19.23
N MET A 38 5.22 -5.27 19.32
CA MET A 38 4.83 -4.64 20.58
C MET A 38 3.46 -5.10 21.11
N GLY A 39 2.85 -6.12 20.49
CA GLY A 39 1.57 -6.69 20.93
C GLY A 39 0.32 -5.98 20.40
N ALA A 40 0.45 -5.10 19.40
CA ALA A 40 -0.72 -4.55 18.73
C ALA A 40 -1.50 -5.68 18.01
N PRO A 41 -2.84 -5.64 18.01
CA PRO A 41 -3.63 -6.69 17.40
C PRO A 41 -3.48 -6.70 15.86
N PRO A 42 -3.34 -7.88 15.23
CA PRO A 42 -3.42 -8.02 13.79
C PRO A 42 -4.85 -7.73 13.29
N LEU A 43 -4.96 -7.15 12.10
CA LEU A 43 -6.23 -6.87 11.41
C LEU A 43 -6.70 -8.03 10.53
N ILE A 44 -5.89 -9.09 10.44
CA ILE A 44 -6.20 -10.32 9.71
C ILE A 44 -6.22 -11.51 10.66
N ASP A 45 -6.91 -12.56 10.24
CA ASP A 45 -6.88 -13.86 10.89
C ASP A 45 -5.50 -14.52 10.68
N VAL A 46 -4.71 -14.55 11.75
CA VAL A 46 -3.34 -15.11 11.75
C VAL A 46 -3.32 -16.63 11.86
N SER A 47 -4.41 -17.28 12.29
CA SER A 47 -4.47 -18.73 12.42
C SER A 47 -4.24 -19.44 11.09
N LYS A 48 -4.56 -18.77 9.97
CA LYS A 48 -4.35 -19.26 8.61
C LYS A 48 -2.90 -19.19 8.12
N LEU A 49 -2.02 -18.47 8.82
CA LEU A 49 -0.62 -18.29 8.41
C LEU A 49 0.31 -19.41 8.88
N GLY A 50 -0.10 -20.22 9.87
CA GLY A 50 0.70 -21.31 10.44
C GLY A 50 1.91 -20.86 11.27
N VAL A 51 2.39 -19.63 11.10
CA VAL A 51 3.51 -19.04 11.84
C VAL A 51 3.17 -17.59 12.22
N TYR A 52 3.52 -17.18 13.45
CA TYR A 52 3.40 -15.79 13.90
C TYR A 52 4.67 -15.01 13.58
N ASP A 53 4.73 -14.45 12.37
CA ASP A 53 5.79 -13.52 11.96
C ASP A 53 5.21 -12.11 11.76
N PRO A 54 5.60 -11.11 12.60
CA PRO A 54 5.13 -9.73 12.48
C PRO A 54 5.36 -9.09 11.10
N VAL A 55 6.45 -9.44 10.42
CA VAL A 55 6.78 -8.89 9.09
C VAL A 55 5.81 -9.47 8.06
N LEU A 56 5.65 -10.80 8.06
CA LEU A 56 4.72 -11.48 7.16
C LEU A 56 3.28 -10.98 7.34
N ILE A 57 2.84 -10.80 8.58
CA ILE A 57 1.50 -10.28 8.90
C ILE A 57 1.36 -8.85 8.35
N ALA A 58 2.32 -7.96 8.60
CA ALA A 58 2.32 -6.59 8.09
C ALA A 58 2.29 -6.53 6.55
N GLU A 59 3.03 -7.42 5.88
CA GLU A 59 3.01 -7.53 4.42
C GLU A 59 1.64 -7.95 3.88
N LYS A 60 0.97 -8.89 4.56
CA LYS A 60 -0.38 -9.34 4.20
C LYS A 60 -1.43 -8.25 4.44
N GLU A 61 -1.40 -7.57 5.57
CA GLU A 61 -2.30 -6.44 5.86
C GLU A 61 -2.12 -5.30 4.84
N LEU A 62 -0.87 -4.97 4.49
CA LEU A 62 -0.59 -3.98 3.45
C LEU A 62 -1.13 -4.43 2.09
N SER A 63 -0.90 -5.70 1.74
CA SER A 63 -1.35 -6.26 0.46
C SER A 63 -2.87 -6.35 0.35
N LEU A 64 -3.60 -6.38 1.47
CA LEU A 64 -5.07 -6.27 1.50
C LEU A 64 -5.57 -4.82 1.52
N GLY A 65 -4.68 -3.84 1.72
CA GLY A 65 -5.03 -2.43 1.76
C GLY A 65 -5.90 -2.02 2.96
N ILE A 66 -5.84 -2.80 4.05
CA ILE A 66 -6.69 -2.61 5.24
C ILE A 66 -6.05 -1.73 6.32
N LEU A 67 -4.77 -1.38 6.18
CA LEU A 67 -4.06 -0.51 7.13
C LEU A 67 -4.59 0.94 7.04
N PRO A 68 -5.10 1.52 8.15
CA PRO A 68 -5.65 2.88 8.17
C PRO A 68 -4.52 3.94 8.27
N ILE A 69 -3.64 3.98 7.25
CA ILE A 69 -2.46 4.85 7.23
C ILE A 69 -2.58 5.87 6.08
N LEU A 70 -2.11 7.10 6.33
CA LEU A 70 -1.93 8.14 5.32
C LEU A 70 -0.44 8.31 5.02
N ILE A 71 -0.09 8.40 3.75
CA ILE A 71 1.26 8.76 3.29
C ILE A 71 1.31 10.28 3.11
N LYS A 72 2.18 10.94 3.88
CA LYS A 72 2.49 12.36 3.67
C LYS A 72 3.63 12.47 2.64
N ARG A 73 3.36 13.11 1.52
CA ARG A 73 4.38 13.50 0.54
C ARG A 73 4.58 14.99 0.58
N GLU A 74 5.82 15.44 0.58
CA GLU A 74 6.20 16.84 0.73
C GLU A 74 7.23 17.22 -0.33
N LYS A 75 7.08 18.41 -0.90
CA LYS A 75 8.03 19.02 -1.84
C LYS A 75 9.07 19.82 -1.05
N PRO A 76 10.24 20.12 -1.65
CA PRO A 76 11.26 20.96 -1.00
C PRO A 76 10.76 22.37 -0.60
N ASN A 77 9.67 22.85 -1.20
CA ASN A 77 9.05 24.14 -0.88
C ASN A 77 8.06 24.09 0.31
N GLY A 78 7.92 22.94 0.98
CA GLY A 78 7.04 22.75 2.14
C GLY A 78 5.58 22.43 1.79
N GLU A 79 5.20 22.44 0.51
CA GLU A 79 3.89 21.96 0.11
C GLU A 79 3.80 20.44 0.29
N PHE A 80 2.74 19.98 0.95
CA PHE A 80 2.52 18.56 1.17
C PHE A 80 1.12 18.11 0.75
N GLN A 81 0.98 16.80 0.56
CA GLN A 81 -0.27 16.12 0.28
C GLN A 81 -0.35 14.87 1.14
N LEU A 82 -1.54 14.60 1.67
CA LEU A 82 -1.86 13.37 2.40
C LEU A 82 -2.57 12.42 1.44
N ILE A 83 -2.02 11.22 1.28
CA ILE A 83 -2.52 10.22 0.35
C ILE A 83 -2.91 8.98 1.15
N PRO A 84 -4.20 8.59 1.17
CA PRO A 84 -4.62 7.32 1.76
C PRO A 84 -3.89 6.13 1.13
N LEU A 85 -3.31 5.27 1.98
CA LEU A 85 -2.56 4.10 1.54
C LEU A 85 -3.41 3.17 0.66
N LYS A 86 -4.70 3.03 0.99
CA LYS A 86 -5.68 2.25 0.24
C LYS A 86 -5.71 2.61 -1.25
N ILE A 87 -5.68 3.91 -1.59
CA ILE A 87 -5.70 4.40 -2.98
C ILE A 87 -4.46 3.90 -3.73
N LEU A 88 -3.28 3.94 -3.09
CA LEU A 88 -2.02 3.53 -3.70
C LEU A 88 -1.95 2.01 -3.88
N VAL A 89 -2.44 1.24 -2.91
CA VAL A 89 -2.49 -0.23 -2.97
C VAL A 89 -3.46 -0.70 -4.06
N GLU A 90 -4.65 -0.09 -4.16
CA GLU A 90 -5.62 -0.39 -5.21
C GLU A 90 -5.05 -0.11 -6.61
N ALA A 91 -4.27 0.96 -6.78
CA ALA A 91 -3.58 1.24 -8.03
C ALA A 91 -2.56 0.14 -8.40
N GLU A 92 -1.78 -0.31 -7.42
CA GLU A 92 -0.80 -1.38 -7.60
C GLU A 92 -1.48 -2.71 -7.99
N MET A 93 -2.60 -3.05 -7.36
CA MET A 93 -3.40 -4.23 -7.70
C MET A 93 -3.94 -4.17 -9.13
N LYS A 94 -4.48 -3.02 -9.55
CA LYS A 94 -4.99 -2.83 -10.92
C LYS A 94 -3.88 -3.01 -11.95
N GLN A 95 -2.68 -2.49 -11.66
CA GLN A 95 -1.52 -2.67 -12.53
C GLN A 95 -1.09 -4.15 -12.60
N LYS A 96 -0.98 -4.84 -11.46
CA LYS A 96 -0.63 -6.27 -11.42
C LYS A 96 -1.61 -7.13 -12.22
N LYS A 97 -2.92 -6.96 -12.00
CA LYS A 97 -3.97 -7.68 -12.75
C LYS A 97 -3.86 -7.45 -14.25
N ARG A 98 -3.65 -6.20 -14.67
CA ARG A 98 -3.48 -5.85 -16.09
C ARG A 98 -2.24 -6.54 -16.69
N THR A 99 -1.12 -6.53 -15.97
CA THR A 99 0.11 -7.19 -16.40
C THR A 99 -0.07 -8.70 -16.50
N GLU A 100 -0.70 -9.33 -15.50
CA GLU A 100 -1.01 -10.77 -15.50
C GLU A 100 -1.91 -11.14 -16.68
N GLU A 101 -2.93 -10.33 -16.99
CA GLU A 101 -3.80 -10.55 -18.13
C GLU A 101 -3.07 -10.44 -19.47
N LEU A 102 -2.17 -9.45 -19.61
CA LEU A 102 -1.34 -9.29 -20.80
C LEU A 102 -0.38 -10.48 -20.99
N ILE A 103 0.27 -10.93 -19.90
CA ILE A 103 1.13 -12.12 -19.92
C ILE A 103 0.31 -13.34 -20.37
N LYS A 104 -0.86 -13.57 -19.77
CA LYS A 104 -1.74 -14.68 -20.17
C LYS A 104 -2.10 -14.60 -21.65
N ARG A 105 -2.43 -13.42 -22.17
CA ARG A 105 -2.73 -13.23 -23.61
C ARG A 105 -1.53 -13.54 -24.51
N LEU A 106 -0.33 -13.08 -24.15
CA LEU A 106 0.89 -13.29 -24.92
C LEU A 106 1.30 -14.78 -24.98
N PHE A 107 1.20 -15.50 -23.87
CA PHE A 107 1.61 -16.91 -23.80
C PHE A 107 0.51 -17.91 -24.23
N LYS A 108 -0.76 -17.49 -24.31
CA LYS A 108 -1.86 -18.35 -24.79
C LYS A 108 -1.83 -18.62 -26.30
N GLY A 109 -1.02 -17.90 -27.08
CA GLY A 109 -0.80 -18.14 -28.51
C GLY A 109 0.39 -19.06 -28.84
N ILE A 110 1.02 -19.69 -27.84
CA ILE A 110 2.22 -20.53 -28.00
C ILE A 110 1.88 -22.04 -27.91
N HIS A 111 0.59 -22.38 -27.85
CA HIS A 111 0.09 -23.77 -27.89
C HIS A 111 -0.99 -23.91 -28.94
#